data_AF-A0A3C2BA25-F1
#
_entry.id   AF-A0A3C2BA25-F1
#
_cell.length_a   1.000
_cell.length_b   1.000
_cell.length_c   1.000
_cell.angle_alpha   90.00
_cell.angle_beta   90.00
_cell.angle_gamma   90.00
#
_symmetry.space_group_name_H-M   'P 1'
#
loop_
_entity.id
_entity.type
_entity.pdbx_description
1 polymer ?
#
loop_
_entity_poly.entity_id
_entity_poly.type
_entity_poly.pdbx_seq_one_letter_code
_entity_poly.pdbx_strand_id
1 'polypeptide(L)'
;MFEGCTNLADVTFSDTISYIGHDTFKDTKWFENQPDGMIYINDIAYRYKGEYNGDGEFIIKEGTVGISAGAFENIKGIKSIVTPKSLYEFNGGECIYCDDLESITFLNPECRIDYILVDDNIFPDIDYPSIYHGTIKGYDGSTAQAYSKGQGNEFIILDSSISGIKGDANGDGTVDIADVVAVSAYVADFSKNSLDEQFIKNADVHNTG
;
A
#
# COMPACT_ATOMS: atom_id res chain seq x y z
N MET A 1 16.04 17.30 6.50
CA MET A 1 16.91 16.29 5.89
C MET A 1 18.16 16.19 6.76
N PHE A 2 18.47 14.99 7.24
CA PHE A 2 19.63 14.67 8.11
C PHE A 2 20.59 13.68 7.45
N GLU A 3 20.49 13.51 6.12
CA GLU A 3 21.41 12.68 5.34
C GLU A 3 22.87 13.05 5.65
N GLY A 4 23.73 12.04 5.84
CA GLY A 4 25.16 12.22 6.09
C GLY A 4 25.50 12.80 7.47
N CYS A 5 24.52 12.98 8.37
CA CYS A 5 24.78 13.31 9.76
C CYS A 5 25.32 12.08 10.51
N THR A 6 26.56 11.69 10.21
CA THR A 6 27.20 10.44 10.66
C THR A 6 27.29 10.27 12.18
N ASN A 7 27.16 11.35 12.95
CA ASN A 7 27.14 11.32 14.41
C ASN A 7 25.73 11.29 15.03
N LEU A 8 24.66 11.46 14.24
CA LEU A 8 23.28 11.45 14.73
C LEU A 8 22.90 10.00 15.09
N ALA A 9 22.91 9.68 16.38
CA ALA A 9 22.58 8.34 16.90
C ALA A 9 21.16 8.23 17.46
N ASP A 10 20.63 9.34 17.97
CA ASP A 10 19.35 9.42 18.66
C ASP A 10 18.45 10.44 17.97
N VAL A 11 17.22 10.04 17.68
CA VAL A 11 16.19 10.89 17.08
C VAL A 11 14.91 10.70 17.89
N THR A 12 14.26 11.79 18.26
CA THR A 12 12.91 11.77 18.81
C THR A 12 11.93 12.19 17.74
N PHE A 13 11.00 11.29 17.42
CA PHE A 13 9.95 11.53 16.44
C PHE A 13 8.71 12.09 17.13
N SER A 14 8.02 12.99 16.45
CA SER A 14 6.70 13.45 16.88
C SER A 14 5.64 12.45 16.43
N ASP A 15 4.62 12.22 17.25
CA ASP A 15 3.48 11.34 16.91
C ASP A 15 2.65 11.88 15.72
N THR A 16 2.86 13.13 15.30
CA THR A 16 2.11 13.77 14.21
C THR A 16 2.85 13.78 12.87
N ILE A 17 3.96 13.04 12.75
CA ILE A 17 4.68 12.94 11.46
C ILE A 17 3.78 12.25 10.44
N SER A 18 3.47 12.94 9.35
CA SER A 18 2.67 12.43 8.24
C SER A 18 3.50 12.18 6.96
N TYR A 19 4.75 12.66 6.91
CA TYR A 19 5.61 12.53 5.75
C TYR A 19 7.08 12.46 6.16
N ILE A 20 7.83 11.59 5.49
CA ILE A 20 9.28 11.46 5.64
C ILE A 20 9.88 11.43 4.22
N GLY A 21 10.73 12.41 3.93
CA GLY A 21 11.35 12.54 2.62
C GLY A 21 12.38 11.44 2.34
N HIS A 22 12.67 11.26 1.06
CA HIS A 22 13.78 10.41 0.59
C HIS A 22 15.08 10.73 1.33
N ASP A 23 15.83 9.68 1.67
CA ASP A 23 17.14 9.74 2.33
C ASP A 23 17.25 10.53 3.64
N THR A 24 16.11 10.90 4.26
CA THR A 24 16.10 11.82 5.42
C THR A 24 17.09 11.43 6.53
N PHE A 25 17.30 10.14 6.78
CA PHE A 25 18.23 9.61 7.77
C PHE A 25 19.32 8.68 7.20
N LYS A 26 19.55 8.70 5.88
CA LYS A 26 20.62 7.92 5.25
C LYS A 26 21.99 8.36 5.79
N ASP A 27 22.91 7.40 5.91
CA ASP A 27 24.26 7.62 6.43
C ASP A 27 24.30 8.29 7.82
N THR A 28 23.27 8.04 8.64
CA THR A 28 23.23 8.44 10.05
C THR A 28 23.51 7.25 10.95
N LYS A 29 24.12 7.49 12.11
CA LYS A 29 24.31 6.44 13.12
C LYS A 29 22.98 5.87 13.63
N TRP A 30 21.91 6.65 13.62
CA TRP A 30 20.56 6.22 13.95
C TRP A 30 20.08 5.13 12.98
N PHE A 31 20.26 5.33 11.66
CA PHE A 31 19.92 4.33 10.64
C PHE A 31 20.84 3.10 10.69
N GLU A 32 22.14 3.31 10.88
CA GLU A 32 23.12 2.21 11.04
C GLU A 32 22.83 1.33 12.26
N ASN A 33 22.21 1.89 13.31
CA ASN A 33 21.81 1.13 14.49
C ASN A 33 20.46 0.39 14.34
N GLN A 34 19.70 0.62 13.27
CA GLN A 34 18.46 -0.11 13.02
C GLN A 34 18.74 -1.57 12.63
N PRO A 35 17.84 -2.53 12.92
CA PRO A 35 17.95 -3.89 12.41
C PRO A 35 17.80 -3.94 10.89
N ASP A 36 18.29 -5.01 10.26
CA ASP A 36 17.97 -5.29 8.87
C ASP A 36 16.46 -5.56 8.70
N GLY A 37 15.92 -5.22 7.53
CA GLY A 37 14.49 -5.25 7.22
C GLY A 37 13.90 -3.86 6.98
N MET A 38 12.56 -3.80 6.88
CA MET A 38 11.85 -2.52 6.72
C MET A 38 11.89 -1.71 8.01
N ILE A 39 12.43 -0.50 7.91
CA ILE A 39 12.43 0.47 9.00
C ILE A 39 11.16 1.30 8.96
N TYR A 40 10.47 1.35 10.09
CA TYR A 40 9.29 2.17 10.28
C TYR A 40 9.62 3.34 11.20
N ILE A 41 9.11 4.52 10.86
CA ILE A 41 9.12 5.69 11.72
C ILE A 41 7.64 6.03 11.96
N ASN A 42 7.18 5.82 13.20
CA ASN A 42 5.76 5.72 13.52
C ASN A 42 5.07 4.71 12.57
N ASP A 43 4.01 5.14 11.90
CA ASP A 43 3.21 4.34 10.96
C ASP A 43 3.64 4.55 9.49
N ILE A 44 4.87 5.02 9.25
CA ILE A 44 5.43 5.25 7.90
C ILE A 44 6.55 4.26 7.62
N ALA A 45 6.43 3.51 6.53
CA ALA A 45 7.51 2.68 5.99
C ALA A 45 8.56 3.59 5.34
N TYR A 46 9.72 3.71 5.98
CA TYR A 46 10.74 4.70 5.61
C TYR A 46 11.76 4.15 4.61
N ARG A 47 12.43 3.04 4.95
CA ARG A 47 13.50 2.44 4.14
C ARG A 47 13.78 1.01 4.56
N TYR A 48 14.01 0.13 3.60
CA TYR A 48 14.54 -1.20 3.84
C TYR A 48 16.06 -1.18 4.03
N LYS A 49 16.55 -1.94 5.01
CA LYS A 49 17.97 -2.11 5.31
C LYS A 49 18.42 -3.55 5.08
N GLY A 50 19.58 -3.71 4.46
CA GLY A 50 20.19 -5.02 4.20
C GLY A 50 19.62 -5.70 2.95
N GLU A 51 19.85 -7.00 2.85
CA GLU A 51 19.38 -7.82 1.71
C GLU A 51 18.01 -8.44 1.99
N TYR A 52 17.18 -8.54 0.95
CA TYR A 52 15.92 -9.28 1.04
C TYR A 52 16.14 -10.75 0.75
N ASN A 53 15.81 -11.60 1.72
CA ASN A 53 15.98 -13.06 1.66
C ASN A 53 14.63 -13.80 1.73
N GLY A 54 13.52 -13.12 1.41
CA GLY A 54 12.20 -13.72 1.38
C GLY A 54 11.91 -14.50 0.09
N ASP A 55 10.67 -14.93 -0.06
CA ASP A 55 10.19 -15.75 -1.18
C ASP A 55 9.75 -14.95 -2.43
N GLY A 56 9.86 -13.63 -2.35
CA GLY A 56 9.50 -12.69 -3.40
C GLY A 56 8.26 -11.85 -3.13
N GLU A 57 7.45 -12.19 -2.13
CA GLU A 57 6.32 -11.36 -1.73
C GLU A 57 6.65 -10.53 -0.48
N PHE A 58 6.55 -9.21 -0.60
CA PHE A 58 6.72 -8.30 0.52
C PHE A 58 5.36 -7.75 0.99
N ILE A 59 4.96 -8.16 2.19
CA ILE A 59 3.72 -7.67 2.83
C ILE A 59 4.06 -6.51 3.76
N ILE A 60 3.52 -5.33 3.47
CA ILE A 60 3.66 -4.16 4.33
C ILE A 60 2.74 -4.33 5.55
N LYS A 61 3.26 -3.99 6.72
CA LYS A 61 2.59 -4.22 8.01
C LYS A 61 1.27 -3.43 8.09
N GLU A 62 0.22 -4.06 8.61
CA GLU A 62 -1.02 -3.38 8.98
C GLU A 62 -0.80 -2.22 9.97
N GLY A 63 -1.58 -1.16 9.80
CA GLY A 63 -1.43 0.12 10.49
C GLY A 63 -0.53 1.11 9.77
N THR A 64 0.20 0.69 8.73
CA THR A 64 1.03 1.61 7.92
C THR A 64 0.14 2.58 7.15
N VAL A 65 0.31 3.88 7.38
CA VAL A 65 -0.47 4.95 6.74
C VAL A 65 0.26 5.61 5.58
N GLY A 66 1.59 5.50 5.53
CA GLY A 66 2.42 6.13 4.51
C GLY A 66 3.65 5.29 4.12
N ILE A 67 4.10 5.45 2.88
CA ILE A 67 5.34 4.85 2.37
C ILE A 67 6.20 5.96 1.76
N SER A 68 7.44 6.08 2.24
CA SER A 68 8.42 7.03 1.71
C SER A 68 8.92 6.62 0.33
N ALA A 69 9.27 7.60 -0.52
CA ALA A 69 9.71 7.36 -1.90
C ALA A 69 10.89 6.37 -2.01
N GLY A 70 11.83 6.38 -1.06
CA GLY A 70 12.97 5.46 -1.04
C GLY A 70 12.75 4.17 -0.25
N ALA A 71 11.52 3.84 0.14
CA ALA A 71 11.25 2.73 1.06
C ALA A 71 11.75 1.38 0.52
N PHE A 72 11.59 1.18 -0.79
CA PHE A 72 11.93 -0.05 -1.50
C PHE A 72 13.10 0.09 -2.49
N GLU A 73 13.88 1.16 -2.38
CA GLU A 73 14.94 1.44 -3.34
C GLU A 73 16.01 0.32 -3.39
N ASN A 74 16.34 -0.16 -4.60
CA ASN A 74 17.42 -1.10 -4.88
C ASN A 74 17.32 -2.47 -4.18
N ILE A 75 16.12 -2.90 -3.80
CA ILE A 75 15.94 -4.22 -3.19
C ILE A 75 15.79 -5.28 -4.28
N LYS A 76 16.71 -6.25 -4.29
CA LYS A 76 16.65 -7.41 -5.18
C LYS A 76 15.76 -8.51 -4.60
N GLY A 77 15.13 -9.29 -5.48
CA GLY A 77 14.35 -10.45 -5.10
C GLY A 77 12.91 -10.17 -4.68
N ILE A 78 12.48 -8.92 -4.47
CA ILE A 78 11.06 -8.59 -4.28
C ILE A 78 10.37 -8.56 -5.64
N LYS A 79 9.37 -9.43 -5.81
CA LYS A 79 8.54 -9.57 -7.02
C LYS A 79 7.14 -9.02 -6.85
N SER A 80 6.59 -9.06 -5.65
CA SER A 80 5.30 -8.48 -5.34
C SER A 80 5.33 -7.68 -4.06
N ILE A 81 4.59 -6.58 -4.04
CA ILE A 81 4.33 -5.80 -2.82
C ILE A 81 2.82 -5.83 -2.55
N VAL A 82 2.44 -6.08 -1.30
CA VAL A 82 1.07 -6.00 -0.82
C VAL A 82 0.97 -4.89 0.22
N THR A 83 0.19 -3.86 -0.08
CA THR A 83 -0.06 -2.73 0.83
C THR A 83 -1.27 -3.01 1.73
N PRO A 84 -1.27 -2.53 2.98
CA PRO A 84 -2.39 -2.76 3.90
C PRO A 84 -3.60 -1.90 3.56
N LYS A 85 -4.78 -2.26 4.10
CA LYS A 85 -6.01 -1.44 3.97
C LYS A 85 -5.88 -0.06 4.63
N SER A 86 -5.00 0.05 5.61
CA SER A 86 -4.72 1.29 6.35
C SER A 86 -3.86 2.29 5.57
N LEU A 87 -3.27 1.89 4.44
CA LEU A 87 -2.39 2.76 3.68
C LEU A 87 -3.19 3.89 3.02
N TYR A 88 -2.90 5.12 3.42
CA TYR A 88 -3.55 6.31 2.87
C TYR A 88 -2.71 6.97 1.77
N GLU A 89 -1.38 6.94 1.88
CA GLU A 89 -0.48 7.59 0.93
C GLU A 89 0.67 6.66 0.50
N PHE A 90 0.72 6.38 -0.80
CA PHE A 90 1.84 5.71 -1.45
C PHE A 90 2.61 6.75 -2.28
N ASN A 91 3.75 7.21 -1.78
CA ASN A 91 4.64 8.09 -2.53
C ASN A 91 5.64 7.22 -3.31
N GLY A 92 5.35 6.96 -4.57
CA GLY A 92 5.99 5.89 -5.34
C GLY A 92 7.21 6.29 -6.16
N GLY A 93 7.60 7.57 -6.15
CA GLY A 93 8.48 8.16 -7.17
C GLY A 93 9.84 7.50 -7.32
N GLU A 94 10.37 6.92 -6.25
CA GLU A 94 11.69 6.25 -6.21
C GLU A 94 11.58 4.82 -5.67
N CYS A 95 10.36 4.32 -5.41
CA CYS A 95 10.13 2.96 -4.92
C CYS A 95 10.44 1.89 -5.99
N ILE A 96 10.76 2.32 -7.22
CA ILE A 96 10.75 1.49 -8.43
C ILE A 96 12.14 0.99 -8.82
N TYR A 97 13.19 1.27 -8.03
CA TYR A 97 14.48 0.60 -8.19
C TYR A 97 14.47 -0.87 -7.71
N CYS A 98 13.31 -1.52 -7.68
CA CYS A 98 13.19 -2.97 -7.57
C CYS A 98 13.12 -3.55 -8.98
N ASP A 99 14.27 -3.86 -9.58
CA ASP A 99 14.35 -4.43 -10.95
C ASP A 99 13.50 -5.70 -11.14
N ASP A 100 13.26 -6.45 -10.05
CA ASP A 100 12.51 -7.71 -10.05
C ASP A 100 11.00 -7.51 -9.76
N LEU A 101 10.53 -6.29 -9.50
CA LEU A 101 9.15 -6.03 -9.06
C LEU A 101 8.17 -6.20 -10.23
N GLU A 102 7.37 -7.26 -10.16
CA GLU A 102 6.39 -7.64 -11.17
C GLU A 102 4.98 -7.10 -10.86
N SER A 103 4.61 -6.99 -9.58
CA SER A 103 3.27 -6.47 -9.22
C SER A 103 3.18 -5.70 -7.90
N ILE A 104 2.21 -4.79 -7.80
CA ILE A 104 1.84 -4.10 -6.56
C ILE A 104 0.34 -4.27 -6.31
N THR A 105 -0.03 -4.64 -5.09
CA THR A 105 -1.42 -4.83 -4.66
C THR A 105 -1.84 -3.74 -3.69
N PHE A 106 -2.88 -2.98 -4.06
CA PHE A 106 -3.50 -1.93 -3.27
C PHE A 106 -4.78 -2.43 -2.61
N LEU A 107 -4.73 -2.62 -1.28
CA LEU A 107 -5.89 -3.05 -0.48
C LEU A 107 -6.77 -1.89 0.02
N ASN A 108 -6.31 -0.65 -0.11
CA ASN A 108 -7.15 0.53 0.11
C ASN A 108 -7.62 1.08 -1.25
N PRO A 109 -8.93 1.05 -1.57
CA PRO A 109 -9.44 1.61 -2.82
C PRO A 109 -9.23 3.13 -2.96
N GLU A 110 -9.03 3.84 -1.84
CA GLU A 110 -8.83 5.28 -1.76
C GLU A 110 -7.37 5.67 -1.51
N CYS A 111 -6.41 4.74 -1.65
CA CYS A 111 -4.99 5.04 -1.45
C CYS A 111 -4.56 6.15 -2.41
N ARG A 112 -4.06 7.27 -1.88
CA ARG A 112 -3.47 8.31 -2.72
C ARG A 112 -2.13 7.83 -3.23
N ILE A 113 -2.07 7.57 -4.54
CA ILE A 113 -0.86 7.17 -5.24
C ILE A 113 -0.28 8.42 -5.86
N ASP A 114 0.71 9.00 -5.19
CA ASP A 114 1.39 10.20 -5.63
C ASP A 114 2.65 9.83 -6.40
N TYR A 115 2.81 10.50 -7.55
CA TYR A 115 4.03 10.56 -8.37
C TYR A 115 4.82 9.24 -8.43
N ILE A 116 4.51 8.39 -9.40
CA ILE A 116 5.46 7.41 -9.97
C ILE A 116 6.10 7.95 -11.26
N LEU A 117 5.73 9.17 -11.66
CA LEU A 117 6.37 9.90 -12.74
C LEU A 117 7.36 10.89 -12.17
N VAL A 118 8.64 10.74 -12.48
CA VAL A 118 9.50 11.90 -12.62
C VAL A 118 9.36 12.33 -14.08
N ASP A 119 8.79 13.52 -14.30
CA ASP A 119 8.78 14.13 -15.62
C ASP A 119 10.22 14.49 -15.98
N ASP A 120 10.76 13.87 -17.04
CA ASP A 120 12.09 14.14 -17.60
C ASP A 120 12.33 15.64 -17.87
N ASN A 121 11.27 16.45 -17.98
CA ASN A 121 11.37 17.90 -18.22
C ASN A 121 11.65 18.73 -16.96
N ILE A 122 11.55 18.16 -15.75
CA ILE A 122 11.82 18.87 -14.49
C ILE A 122 13.29 18.70 -14.08
N PHE A 123 13.93 17.60 -14.46
CA PHE A 123 15.32 17.28 -14.14
C PHE A 123 16.05 16.67 -15.35
N PRO A 124 16.35 17.47 -16.38
CA PRO A 124 16.91 17.00 -17.66
C PRO A 124 18.35 16.45 -17.58
N ASP A 125 19.02 16.61 -16.44
CA ASP A 125 20.38 16.13 -16.17
C ASP A 125 20.42 14.83 -15.32
N ILE A 126 19.25 14.29 -14.96
CA ILE A 126 19.13 13.00 -14.26
C ILE A 126 18.49 12.02 -15.25
N ASP A 127 19.23 10.97 -15.59
CA ASP A 127 18.72 9.80 -16.31
C ASP A 127 17.77 9.05 -15.35
N TYR A 128 16.55 9.56 -15.18
CA TYR A 128 15.51 8.94 -14.38
C TYR A 128 14.97 7.72 -15.13
N PRO A 129 15.20 6.49 -14.65
CA PRO A 129 14.67 5.33 -15.35
C PRO A 129 13.19 5.14 -15.01
N SER A 130 12.42 5.02 -16.08
CA SER A 130 11.28 4.11 -16.26
C SER A 130 10.16 4.17 -15.23
N ILE A 131 9.06 4.80 -15.65
CA ILE A 131 7.68 4.47 -15.27
C ILE A 131 7.60 2.99 -14.89
N TYR A 132 7.10 2.68 -13.70
CA TYR A 132 6.83 1.29 -13.33
C TYR A 132 5.87 0.68 -14.36
N HIS A 133 6.27 -0.42 -15.00
CA HIS A 133 5.46 -1.09 -16.03
C HIS A 133 4.83 -2.41 -15.56
N GLY A 134 5.01 -2.79 -14.29
CA GLY A 134 4.44 -4.02 -13.76
C GLY A 134 2.92 -3.96 -13.55
N THR A 135 2.35 -5.07 -13.09
CA THR A 135 0.91 -5.22 -12.91
C THR A 135 0.43 -4.57 -11.62
N ILE A 136 -0.60 -3.74 -11.71
CA ILE A 136 -1.23 -3.12 -10.54
C ILE A 136 -2.50 -3.91 -10.22
N LYS A 137 -2.66 -4.31 -8.96
CA LYS A 137 -3.83 -5.02 -8.47
C LYS A 137 -4.57 -4.14 -7.48
N GLY A 138 -5.89 -4.02 -7.62
CA GLY A 138 -6.72 -3.23 -6.72
C GLY A 138 -8.20 -3.47 -6.97
N TYR A 139 -9.07 -2.84 -6.19
CA TYR A 139 -10.51 -2.94 -6.40
C TYR A 139 -11.00 -2.19 -7.64
N ASP A 140 -12.12 -2.60 -8.21
CA ASP A 140 -12.77 -1.85 -9.29
C ASP A 140 -13.16 -0.44 -8.82
N GLY A 141 -12.98 0.57 -9.67
CA GLY A 141 -13.22 1.97 -9.31
C GLY A 141 -12.19 2.61 -8.37
N SER A 142 -11.16 1.89 -7.92
CA SER A 142 -10.14 2.41 -7.01
C SER A 142 -9.22 3.48 -7.64
N THR A 143 -8.56 4.26 -6.78
CA THR A 143 -7.45 5.14 -7.15
C THR A 143 -6.34 4.38 -7.89
N ALA A 144 -6.04 3.15 -7.47
CA ALA A 144 -5.07 2.27 -8.14
C ALA A 144 -5.49 1.90 -9.57
N GLN A 145 -6.80 1.71 -9.82
CA GLN A 145 -7.32 1.49 -11.16
C GLN A 145 -7.24 2.74 -12.03
N ALA A 146 -7.55 3.91 -11.49
CA ALA A 146 -7.42 5.18 -12.21
C ALA A 146 -5.95 5.46 -12.55
N TYR A 147 -5.07 5.22 -11.59
CA TYR A 147 -3.63 5.38 -11.72
C TYR A 147 -3.04 4.42 -12.77
N SER A 148 -3.36 3.13 -12.74
CA SER A 148 -2.86 2.15 -13.71
C SER A 148 -3.23 2.51 -15.15
N LYS A 149 -4.47 2.97 -15.37
CA LYS A 149 -4.93 3.48 -16.67
C LYS A 149 -4.13 4.69 -17.13
N GLY A 150 -3.83 5.63 -16.23
CA GLY A 150 -3.06 6.84 -16.54
C GLY A 150 -1.62 6.56 -16.96
N GLN A 151 -1.04 5.47 -16.48
CA GLN A 151 0.38 5.10 -16.67
C GLN A 151 0.57 3.96 -17.69
N GLY A 152 -0.51 3.33 -18.14
CA GLY A 152 -0.47 2.21 -19.08
C GLY A 152 -0.08 0.87 -18.46
N ASN A 153 -0.19 0.72 -17.14
CA ASN A 153 -0.01 -0.55 -16.45
C ASN A 153 -1.15 -1.52 -16.75
N GLU A 154 -0.85 -2.82 -16.77
CA GLU A 154 -1.90 -3.84 -16.64
C GLU A 154 -2.58 -3.69 -15.28
N PHE A 155 -3.91 -3.77 -15.25
CA PHE A 155 -4.68 -3.75 -14.01
C PHE A 155 -5.45 -5.06 -13.80
N ILE A 156 -5.24 -5.69 -12.65
CA ILE A 156 -6.02 -6.86 -12.22
C ILE A 156 -6.97 -6.43 -11.10
N ILE A 157 -8.26 -6.64 -11.33
CA ILE A 157 -9.28 -6.44 -10.30
C ILE A 157 -9.07 -7.48 -9.20
N LEU A 158 -8.90 -7.01 -7.97
CA LEU A 158 -9.00 -7.87 -6.79
C LEU A 158 -10.46 -8.28 -6.66
N ASP A 159 -10.69 -9.59 -6.63
CA ASP A 159 -12.02 -10.11 -6.38
C ASP A 159 -12.48 -9.63 -5.00
N SER A 160 -13.48 -8.75 -4.97
CA SER A 160 -14.16 -8.31 -3.76
C SER A 160 -14.77 -9.49 -2.99
N SER A 161 -14.82 -10.69 -3.60
CA SER A 161 -15.16 -11.93 -2.93
C SER A 161 -14.16 -12.36 -1.83
N ILE A 162 -12.95 -11.78 -1.76
CA ILE A 162 -11.88 -12.16 -0.82
C ILE A 162 -11.95 -11.41 0.53
N SER A 163 -12.89 -10.46 0.73
CA SER A 163 -13.24 -10.06 2.11
C SER A 163 -14.09 -11.16 2.74
N GLY A 164 -13.49 -12.30 3.10
CA GLY A 164 -14.14 -13.35 3.89
C GLY A 164 -14.33 -12.93 5.36
N ILE A 165 -14.56 -11.64 5.60
CA ILE A 165 -14.79 -11.11 6.94
C ILE A 165 -16.22 -11.47 7.30
N LYS A 166 -16.37 -12.46 8.19
CA LYS A 166 -17.67 -12.81 8.76
C LYS A 166 -18.28 -11.58 9.41
N GLY A 167 -19.44 -11.16 8.92
CA GLY A 167 -20.18 -10.00 9.38
C GLY A 167 -20.08 -8.76 8.49
N ASP A 168 -19.15 -8.71 7.53
CA ASP A 168 -18.98 -7.61 6.56
C ASP A 168 -19.97 -7.78 5.40
N ALA A 169 -21.21 -7.41 5.67
CA ALA A 169 -22.35 -7.59 4.78
C ALA A 169 -22.52 -6.46 3.77
N ASN A 170 -21.82 -5.33 3.94
CA ASN A 170 -21.82 -4.25 2.96
C ASN A 170 -20.54 -4.21 2.09
N GLY A 171 -19.52 -5.01 2.43
CA GLY A 171 -18.26 -5.10 1.70
C GLY A 171 -17.29 -3.94 1.94
N ASP A 172 -17.50 -3.14 2.99
CA ASP A 172 -16.64 -1.99 3.31
C ASP A 172 -15.35 -2.39 4.04
N GLY A 173 -15.23 -3.67 4.38
CA GLY A 173 -14.04 -4.25 5.00
C GLY A 173 -13.97 -4.07 6.51
N THR A 174 -15.02 -3.55 7.14
CA THR A 174 -15.21 -3.48 8.60
C THR A 174 -16.42 -4.31 9.04
N VAL A 175 -16.59 -4.51 10.35
CA VAL A 175 -17.78 -5.18 10.90
C VAL A 175 -18.44 -4.23 11.88
N ASP A 176 -19.47 -3.52 11.43
CA ASP A 176 -20.13 -2.47 12.19
C ASP A 176 -21.64 -2.37 11.93
N ILE A 177 -22.24 -1.22 12.27
CA ILE A 177 -23.68 -0.99 12.13
C ILE A 177 -24.11 -0.89 10.66
N ALA A 178 -23.23 -0.47 9.76
CA ALA A 178 -23.51 -0.37 8.34
C ALA A 178 -23.81 -1.75 7.74
N ASP A 179 -23.15 -2.81 8.22
CA ASP A 179 -23.45 -4.19 7.85
C ASP A 179 -24.85 -4.62 8.29
N VAL A 180 -25.22 -4.30 9.53
CA VAL A 180 -26.56 -4.59 10.05
C VAL A 180 -27.63 -3.87 9.24
N VAL A 181 -27.35 -2.62 8.83
CA VAL A 181 -28.26 -1.83 7.98
C VAL A 181 -28.37 -2.46 6.59
N ALA A 182 -27.26 -2.89 5.99
CA ALA A 182 -27.24 -3.57 4.70
C ALA A 182 -28.07 -4.87 4.72
N VAL A 183 -27.86 -5.71 5.74
CA VAL A 183 -28.66 -6.93 5.95
C VAL A 183 -30.14 -6.60 6.16
N SER A 184 -30.44 -5.61 7.00
CA SER A 184 -31.84 -5.22 7.27
C SER A 184 -32.55 -4.70 6.03
N ALA A 185 -31.85 -3.93 5.18
CA ALA A 185 -32.41 -3.39 3.94
C ALA A 185 -32.67 -4.50 2.90
N TYR A 186 -31.71 -5.44 2.78
CA TYR A 186 -31.84 -6.62 1.92
C TYR A 186 -33.02 -7.51 2.34
N VAL A 187 -33.15 -7.81 3.63
CA VAL A 187 -34.26 -8.62 4.16
C VAL A 187 -35.61 -7.92 3.98
N ALA A 188 -35.65 -6.58 4.05
CA ALA A 188 -36.88 -5.82 3.89
C ALA A 188 -37.40 -5.82 2.44
N ASP A 189 -36.52 -5.67 1.44
CA ASP A 189 -36.88 -5.69 0.01
C ASP A 189 -35.65 -5.99 -0.87
N PHE A 190 -35.29 -7.28 -1.00
CA PHE A 190 -34.12 -7.70 -1.78
C PHE A 190 -34.19 -7.30 -3.27
N SER A 191 -35.39 -7.00 -3.79
CA SER A 191 -35.57 -6.56 -5.18
C SER A 191 -35.09 -5.12 -5.41
N LYS A 192 -35.01 -4.32 -4.34
CA LYS A 192 -34.54 -2.93 -4.38
C LYS A 192 -33.18 -2.73 -3.69
N ASN A 193 -32.85 -3.60 -2.74
CA ASN A 193 -31.64 -3.50 -1.92
C ASN A 193 -30.84 -4.81 -2.03
N SER A 194 -30.42 -5.19 -3.25
CA SER A 194 -29.67 -6.41 -3.48
C SER A 194 -28.26 -6.35 -2.87
N LEU A 195 -27.81 -7.44 -2.26
CA LEU A 195 -26.42 -7.65 -1.88
C LEU A 195 -25.73 -8.54 -2.90
N ASP A 196 -24.43 -8.32 -3.11
CA ASP A 196 -23.61 -9.24 -3.89
C ASP A 196 -23.55 -10.63 -3.23
N GLU A 197 -23.37 -11.67 -4.04
CA GLU A 197 -23.38 -13.07 -3.58
C GLU A 197 -22.32 -13.34 -2.50
N GLN A 198 -21.17 -12.67 -2.56
CA GLN A 198 -20.18 -12.77 -1.49
C GLN A 198 -20.68 -12.14 -0.18
N PHE A 199 -21.29 -10.96 -0.23
CA PHE A 199 -21.68 -10.26 0.98
C PHE A 199 -22.85 -10.95 1.69
N ILE A 200 -23.66 -11.69 0.94
CA ILE A 200 -24.62 -12.65 1.51
C ILE A 200 -23.88 -13.75 2.31
N LYS A 201 -22.77 -14.29 1.78
CA LYS A 201 -21.95 -15.29 2.49
C LYS A 201 -21.25 -14.70 3.71
N ASN A 202 -20.82 -13.44 3.64
CA ASN A 202 -20.22 -12.74 4.78
C ASN A 202 -21.25 -12.47 5.88
N ALA A 203 -22.48 -12.11 5.51
CA ALA A 203 -23.60 -11.89 6.43
C ALA A 203 -24.02 -13.19 7.14
N ASP A 204 -23.89 -14.34 6.48
CA ASP A 204 -24.15 -15.66 7.09
C ASP A 204 -22.97 -16.12 7.96
N VAL A 205 -22.80 -15.48 9.11
CA VAL A 205 -21.71 -15.77 10.06
C VAL A 205 -21.72 -17.21 10.59
N HIS A 206 -22.85 -17.91 10.47
CA HIS A 206 -23.08 -19.28 10.96
C HIS A 206 -23.15 -20.36 9.86
N ASN A 207 -23.06 -20.00 8.58
CA ASN A 207 -23.19 -20.91 7.44
C ASN A 207 -24.48 -21.74 7.48
N THR A 208 -25.61 -21.14 7.85
CA THR A 208 -26.90 -21.84 7.96
C THR A 208 -27.78 -21.75 6.72
N GLY A 209 -27.39 -20.94 5.73
CA GLY A 209 -28.14 -20.75 4.48
C GLY A 209 -29.18 -19.65 4.54
#